data_AF-A0A1C0SJF7-F1
#
_entry.id   AF-A0A1C0SJF7-F1
#
_cell.length_a   1.000
_cell.length_b   1.000
_cell.length_c   1.000
_cell.angle_alpha   90.00
_cell.angle_beta   90.00
_cell.angle_gamma   90.00
#
_symmetry.space_group_name_H-M   'P 1'
#
loop_
_entity.id
_entity.type
_entity.pdbx_description
1 polymer ?
#
loop_
_entity_poly.entity_id
_entity_poly.type
_entity_poly.pdbx_seq_one_letter_code
_entity_poly.pdbx_strand_id
1 'polypeptide(L)'
;MTIKLVDIRSARTSLEAHVGQTILDTALAAEIPYPHGCRSGRCGSCKSRLIEGEVELLQHSRFALTDEERADGLILACRALPMTDTAVAWLGSDDGAAVQPPRRLNGTVTRIEDLTHDIKLVRIATEDGPSLPFAAGQYAQVGFDGLPARSYSMANRHGDGGLEFHIRRVEGGLTSHHVHSVLKAGNKATLEYPMGSSYLRQHHSGPILCIAGGSGLAPVKAIVETALAHGMKQPIHLYFGIRSERDLYLVEHFQTLAKWHSNLSFTPVLSETQSRYHRIGLVTQAVEKDLLDLDGWKAYVAGPPAMVDAAMEATFARGLRKADLHADAFFTPE
;
A
#
# COMPACT_ATOMS: atom_id res chain seq x y z
N MET A 1 -6.62 -22.82 -29.61
CA MET A 1 -6.21 -21.91 -28.52
C MET A 1 -5.84 -22.79 -27.35
N THR A 2 -4.60 -22.71 -26.86
CA THR A 2 -4.16 -23.61 -25.77
C THR A 2 -4.64 -23.03 -24.46
N ILE A 3 -5.72 -23.59 -23.93
CA ILE A 3 -6.25 -23.28 -22.60
C ILE A 3 -5.39 -24.04 -21.58
N LYS A 4 -5.10 -23.41 -20.43
CA LYS A 4 -4.40 -24.05 -19.31
C LYS A 4 -5.33 -24.07 -18.11
N LEU A 5 -5.37 -25.18 -17.38
CA LEU A 5 -6.13 -25.28 -16.15
C LEU A 5 -5.29 -24.72 -14.99
N VAL A 6 -5.89 -23.82 -14.20
CA VAL A 6 -5.29 -23.24 -12.99
C VAL A 6 -6.12 -23.66 -11.80
N ASP A 7 -5.63 -24.62 -11.02
CA ASP A 7 -6.24 -25.07 -9.76
C ASP A 7 -5.78 -24.18 -8.59
N ILE A 8 -6.70 -23.41 -8.03
CA ILE A 8 -6.46 -22.52 -6.90
C ILE A 8 -6.88 -23.26 -5.63
N ARG A 9 -5.95 -24.00 -5.03
CA ARG A 9 -6.20 -24.86 -3.86
C ARG A 9 -6.82 -24.08 -2.70
N SER A 10 -6.37 -22.85 -2.47
CA SER A 10 -6.88 -21.98 -1.40
C SER A 10 -8.36 -21.59 -1.59
N ALA A 11 -8.85 -21.54 -2.84
CA ALA A 11 -10.25 -21.26 -3.19
C ALA A 11 -11.06 -22.53 -3.48
N ARG A 12 -10.41 -23.71 -3.54
CA ARG A 12 -11.01 -25.00 -3.94
C ARG A 12 -11.74 -24.91 -5.29
N THR A 13 -11.14 -24.22 -6.25
CA THR A 13 -11.70 -24.01 -7.59
C THR A 13 -10.63 -24.16 -8.65
N SER A 14 -11.02 -24.59 -9.85
CA SER A 14 -10.14 -24.67 -11.01
C SER A 14 -10.70 -23.85 -12.15
N LEU A 15 -9.84 -23.06 -12.79
CA LEU A 15 -10.22 -22.06 -13.79
C LEU A 15 -9.46 -22.28 -15.09
N GLU A 16 -10.07 -21.91 -16.21
CA GLU A 16 -9.42 -21.91 -17.52
C GLU A 16 -8.69 -20.58 -17.74
N ALA A 17 -7.36 -20.63 -17.82
CA ALA A 17 -6.54 -19.48 -18.19
C ALA A 17 -6.32 -19.45 -19.71
N HIS A 18 -6.63 -18.30 -20.32
CA HIS A 18 -6.29 -18.05 -21.71
C HIS A 18 -4.80 -17.69 -21.86
N VAL A 19 -4.26 -17.91 -23.06
CA VAL A 19 -2.87 -17.55 -23.39
C VAL A 19 -2.63 -16.07 -23.08
N GLY A 20 -1.56 -15.79 -22.32
CA GLY A 20 -1.17 -14.43 -21.93
C GLY A 20 -1.89 -13.86 -20.72
N GLN A 21 -2.85 -14.58 -20.12
CA GLN A 21 -3.43 -14.18 -18.84
C GLN A 21 -2.58 -14.67 -17.66
N THR A 22 -2.44 -13.80 -16.66
CA THR A 22 -1.79 -14.19 -15.41
C THR A 22 -2.76 -14.98 -14.54
N ILE A 23 -2.22 -15.79 -13.62
CA ILE A 23 -3.02 -16.51 -12.62
C ILE A 23 -3.96 -15.57 -11.85
N LEU A 24 -3.48 -14.37 -11.51
CA LEU A 24 -4.32 -13.36 -10.87
C LEU A 24 -5.46 -12.88 -11.79
N ASP A 25 -5.16 -12.56 -13.05
CA ASP A 25 -6.19 -12.07 -13.98
C ASP A 25 -7.28 -13.11 -14.22
N THR A 26 -6.89 -14.38 -14.36
CA THR A 26 -7.84 -15.51 -14.47
C THR A 26 -8.72 -15.63 -13.22
N ALA A 27 -8.12 -15.54 -12.02
CA ALA A 27 -8.87 -15.59 -10.77
C ALA A 27 -9.88 -14.44 -10.64
N LEU A 28 -9.44 -13.21 -10.93
CA LEU A 28 -10.30 -12.02 -10.81
C LEU A 28 -11.41 -11.98 -11.87
N ALA A 29 -11.15 -12.48 -13.08
CA ALA A 29 -12.18 -12.59 -14.12
C ALA A 29 -13.29 -13.57 -13.74
N ALA A 30 -12.98 -14.58 -12.92
CA ALA A 30 -13.93 -15.53 -12.34
C ALA A 30 -14.44 -15.11 -10.95
N GLU A 31 -14.25 -13.84 -10.56
CA GLU A 31 -14.68 -13.27 -9.27
C GLU A 31 -14.11 -13.98 -8.03
N ILE A 32 -12.98 -14.67 -8.17
CA ILE A 32 -12.27 -15.28 -7.04
C ILE A 32 -11.48 -14.19 -6.31
N PRO A 33 -11.67 -14.04 -4.98
CA PRO A 33 -11.01 -13.00 -4.18
C PRO A 33 -9.53 -13.35 -3.90
N TYR A 34 -8.71 -13.38 -4.95
CA TYR A 34 -7.29 -13.69 -4.85
C TYR A 34 -6.53 -12.54 -4.16
N PRO A 35 -5.67 -12.80 -3.16
CA PRO A 35 -4.89 -11.75 -2.51
C PRO A 35 -4.00 -10.98 -3.51
N HIS A 36 -4.14 -9.65 -3.59
CA HIS A 36 -3.30 -8.83 -4.46
C HIS A 36 -3.26 -7.36 -4.04
N GLY A 37 -2.31 -6.62 -4.62
CA GLY A 37 -2.07 -5.19 -4.38
C GLY A 37 -1.77 -4.46 -5.69
N CYS A 38 -0.49 -4.24 -5.97
CA CYS A 38 -0.02 -3.45 -7.12
C CYS A 38 -0.31 -4.03 -8.53
N ARG A 39 -0.57 -5.34 -8.65
CA ARG A 39 -0.65 -6.11 -9.92
C ARG A 39 0.57 -6.00 -10.87
N SER A 40 1.65 -5.35 -10.44
CA SER A 40 2.86 -5.07 -11.24
C SER A 40 4.11 -5.81 -10.75
N GLY A 41 3.96 -6.77 -9.83
CA GLY A 41 5.07 -7.60 -9.35
C GLY A 41 5.99 -6.92 -8.35
N ARG A 42 5.48 -5.95 -7.57
CA ARG A 42 6.31 -5.11 -6.69
C ARG A 42 5.98 -5.25 -5.20
N CYS A 43 4.71 -5.43 -4.85
CA CYS A 43 4.27 -5.45 -3.44
C CYS A 43 4.31 -6.83 -2.77
N GLY A 44 4.46 -7.91 -3.52
CA GLY A 44 4.45 -9.27 -2.97
C GLY A 44 3.10 -9.80 -2.47
N SER A 45 2.03 -8.99 -2.44
CA SER A 45 0.72 -9.39 -1.87
C SER A 45 0.05 -10.59 -2.53
N CYS A 46 0.42 -10.91 -3.77
CA CYS A 46 -0.10 -12.05 -4.52
C CYS A 46 0.85 -13.26 -4.48
N LYS A 47 1.81 -13.25 -3.56
CA LYS A 47 2.79 -14.32 -3.42
C LYS A 47 2.09 -15.62 -3.08
N SER A 48 2.43 -16.64 -3.83
CA SER A 48 1.76 -17.93 -3.81
C SER A 48 2.78 -19.04 -3.99
N ARG A 49 2.49 -20.21 -3.44
CA ARG A 49 3.26 -21.41 -3.71
C ARG A 49 2.73 -22.05 -4.99
N LEU A 50 3.64 -22.33 -5.93
CA LEU A 50 3.40 -23.20 -7.06
C LEU A 50 3.52 -24.65 -6.56
N ILE A 51 2.42 -25.39 -6.61
CA ILE A 51 2.33 -26.77 -6.10
C ILE A 51 2.60 -27.74 -7.23
N GLU A 52 2.01 -27.50 -8.40
CA GLU A 52 2.15 -28.32 -9.60
C GLU A 52 2.25 -27.43 -10.84
N GLY A 53 2.94 -27.93 -11.87
CA GLY A 53 3.06 -27.28 -13.18
C GLY A 53 4.18 -26.25 -13.28
N GLU A 54 4.19 -25.53 -14.40
CA GLU A 54 5.21 -24.53 -14.73
C GLU A 54 4.58 -23.18 -15.09
N VAL A 55 5.24 -22.10 -14.66
CA VAL A 55 4.84 -20.73 -14.99
C VAL A 55 6.00 -19.93 -15.55
N GLU A 56 5.71 -19.03 -16.48
CA GLU A 56 6.62 -17.97 -16.89
C GLU A 56 6.35 -16.73 -16.01
N LEU A 57 7.39 -16.23 -15.33
CA LEU A 57 7.29 -15.03 -14.51
C LEU A 57 7.68 -13.80 -15.34
N LEU A 58 6.71 -12.91 -15.55
CA LEU A 58 6.93 -11.59 -16.11
C LEU A 58 7.82 -10.73 -15.18
N GLN A 59 8.38 -9.64 -15.72
CA GLN A 59 9.25 -8.72 -14.97
C GLN A 59 8.61 -8.32 -13.63
N HIS A 60 9.37 -8.44 -12.56
CA HIS A 60 8.97 -8.15 -11.19
C HIS A 60 10.17 -7.62 -10.40
N SER A 61 9.90 -7.04 -9.24
CA SER A 61 10.96 -6.62 -8.33
C SER A 61 11.54 -7.82 -7.59
N ARG A 62 12.87 -7.91 -7.49
CA ARG A 62 13.58 -8.92 -6.67
C ARG A 62 13.18 -8.86 -5.19
N PHE A 63 12.66 -7.71 -4.78
CA PHE A 63 12.11 -7.46 -3.46
C PHE A 63 10.72 -8.10 -3.24
N ALA A 64 9.93 -8.20 -4.30
CA ALA A 64 8.60 -8.81 -4.24
C ALA A 64 8.69 -10.35 -4.26
N LEU A 65 9.64 -10.89 -5.01
CA LEU A 65 9.96 -12.31 -5.08
C LEU A 65 11.47 -12.45 -5.25
N THR A 66 12.14 -12.97 -4.23
CA THR A 66 13.59 -13.16 -4.24
C THR A 66 13.97 -14.41 -5.03
N ASP A 67 15.23 -14.49 -5.48
CA ASP A 67 15.72 -15.67 -6.22
C ASP A 67 15.63 -16.94 -5.37
N GLU A 68 15.84 -16.83 -4.05
CA GLU A 68 15.68 -17.90 -3.07
C GLU A 68 14.21 -18.36 -2.97
N GLU A 69 13.28 -17.44 -2.77
CA GLU A 69 11.85 -17.75 -2.72
C GLU A 69 11.35 -18.38 -4.03
N ARG A 70 11.87 -17.90 -5.17
CA ARG A 70 11.58 -18.49 -6.48
C ARG A 70 12.12 -19.91 -6.58
N ALA A 71 13.34 -20.16 -6.10
CA ALA A 71 13.93 -21.49 -6.03
C ALA A 71 13.13 -22.42 -5.11
N ASP A 72 12.53 -21.88 -4.04
CA ASP A 72 11.62 -22.58 -3.12
C ASP A 72 10.18 -22.74 -3.67
N GLY A 73 9.96 -22.46 -4.96
CA GLY A 73 8.67 -22.68 -5.63
C GLY A 73 7.63 -21.61 -5.35
N LEU A 74 8.02 -20.41 -4.90
CA LEU A 74 7.12 -19.27 -4.79
C LEU A 74 7.04 -18.48 -6.09
N ILE A 75 5.85 -17.93 -6.34
CA ILE A 75 5.50 -17.15 -7.52
C ILE A 75 4.73 -15.89 -7.11
N LEU A 76 4.63 -14.91 -8.00
CA LEU A 76 3.69 -13.80 -7.88
C LEU A 76 2.54 -14.04 -8.84
N ALA A 77 1.33 -14.31 -8.34
CA ALA A 77 0.19 -14.64 -9.20
C ALA A 77 -0.13 -13.53 -10.22
N CYS A 78 0.17 -12.26 -9.91
CA CYS A 78 0.00 -11.14 -10.83
C CYS A 78 1.02 -11.08 -11.96
N ARG A 79 2.10 -11.86 -11.89
CA ARG A 79 3.17 -11.93 -12.90
C ARG A 79 3.40 -13.34 -13.44
N ALA A 80 2.64 -14.33 -12.97
CA ALA A 80 2.80 -15.72 -13.35
C ALA A 80 1.84 -16.07 -14.51
N LEU A 81 2.41 -16.36 -15.67
CA LEU A 81 1.70 -16.91 -16.83
C LEU A 81 1.79 -18.45 -16.79
N PRO A 82 0.68 -19.18 -16.76
CA PRO A 82 0.72 -20.64 -16.74
C PRO A 82 1.20 -21.21 -18.09
N MET A 83 2.24 -22.06 -18.05
CA MET A 83 2.81 -22.73 -19.23
C MET A 83 2.24 -24.15 -19.40
N THR A 84 1.94 -24.79 -18.28
CA THR A 84 1.21 -26.07 -18.19
C THR A 84 -0.07 -25.86 -17.37
N ASP A 85 -0.86 -26.93 -17.21
CA ASP A 85 -1.83 -26.95 -16.13
C ASP A 85 -1.08 -26.80 -14.81
N THR A 86 -1.58 -25.94 -13.93
CA THR A 86 -0.87 -25.51 -12.72
C THR A 86 -1.78 -25.55 -11.51
N ALA A 87 -1.21 -25.87 -10.35
CA ALA A 87 -1.89 -25.76 -9.07
C ALA A 87 -1.16 -24.78 -8.16
N VAL A 88 -1.89 -23.87 -7.53
CA VAL A 88 -1.32 -22.82 -6.66
C VAL A 88 -2.09 -22.69 -5.35
N ALA A 89 -1.36 -22.28 -4.31
CA ALA A 89 -1.95 -21.81 -3.06
C ALA A 89 -1.34 -20.46 -2.68
N TRP A 90 -2.16 -19.42 -2.54
CA TRP A 90 -1.67 -18.15 -2.04
C TRP A 90 -1.19 -18.29 -0.60
N LEU A 91 -0.15 -17.53 -0.24
CA LEU A 91 0.31 -17.47 1.14
C LEU A 91 -0.70 -16.64 1.95
N GLY A 92 -1.18 -17.18 3.08
CA GLY A 92 -2.04 -16.44 3.99
C GLY A 92 -1.28 -15.28 4.65
N SER A 93 -2.01 -14.27 5.12
CA SER A 93 -1.46 -13.34 6.11
C SER A 93 -1.60 -13.97 7.49
N ASP A 94 -0.49 -14.14 8.23
CA ASP A 94 -0.47 -14.72 9.58
C ASP A 94 -1.29 -13.95 10.63
N ASP A 95 -1.77 -12.75 10.30
CA ASP A 95 -2.64 -11.97 11.18
C ASP A 95 -4.11 -12.23 10.87
N GLY A 96 -4.80 -12.86 11.83
CA GLY A 96 -6.24 -13.12 11.85
C GLY A 96 -7.15 -11.87 11.88
N ALA A 97 -6.62 -10.68 11.57
CA ALA A 97 -7.43 -9.52 11.23
C ALA A 97 -8.08 -9.81 9.87
N ALA A 98 -9.30 -10.33 9.93
CA ALA A 98 -10.11 -10.73 8.78
C ALA A 98 -9.97 -9.73 7.63
N VAL A 99 -9.25 -10.12 6.59
CA VAL A 99 -9.24 -9.43 5.31
C VAL A 99 -10.66 -9.53 4.78
N GLN A 100 -11.44 -8.47 4.96
CA GLN A 100 -12.78 -8.40 4.41
C GLN A 100 -12.66 -8.53 2.88
N PRO A 101 -13.48 -9.37 2.23
CA PRO A 101 -13.45 -9.46 0.79
C PRO A 101 -13.74 -8.09 0.18
N PRO A 102 -13.03 -7.70 -0.90
CA PRO A 102 -13.32 -6.45 -1.58
C PRO A 102 -14.79 -6.42 -2.03
N ARG A 103 -15.44 -5.27 -1.82
CA ARG A 103 -16.81 -5.01 -2.27
C ARG A 103 -16.90 -3.66 -2.94
N ARG A 104 -17.88 -3.53 -3.83
CA ARG A 104 -18.13 -2.29 -4.56
C ARG A 104 -19.17 -1.43 -3.85
N LEU A 105 -18.86 -0.16 -3.69
CA LEU A 105 -19.75 0.84 -3.11
C LEU A 105 -19.84 2.08 -3.99
N ASN A 106 -20.97 2.77 -3.89
CA ASN A 106 -21.10 4.14 -4.34
C ASN A 106 -20.84 5.10 -3.17
N GLY A 107 -20.29 6.26 -3.51
CA GLY A 107 -20.01 7.32 -2.57
C GLY A 107 -20.24 8.69 -3.17
N THR A 108 -20.23 9.68 -2.29
CA THR A 108 -20.30 11.10 -2.65
C THR A 108 -19.11 11.82 -2.02
N VAL A 109 -18.40 12.61 -2.82
CA VAL A 109 -17.30 13.44 -2.35
C VAL A 109 -17.88 14.49 -1.40
N THR A 110 -17.40 14.52 -0.17
CA THR A 110 -17.90 15.44 0.86
C THR A 110 -16.93 16.58 1.16
N ARG A 111 -15.63 16.36 0.95
CA ARG A 111 -14.61 17.36 1.23
C ARG A 111 -13.45 17.24 0.26
N ILE A 112 -12.95 18.38 -0.19
CA ILE A 112 -11.72 18.50 -0.96
C ILE A 112 -10.90 19.64 -0.35
N GLU A 113 -9.63 19.42 -0.11
CA GLU A 113 -8.71 20.42 0.43
C GLU A 113 -7.34 20.29 -0.24
N ASP A 114 -6.70 21.41 -0.54
CA ASP A 114 -5.30 21.46 -0.97
C ASP A 114 -4.38 21.25 0.24
N LEU A 115 -3.65 20.13 0.25
CA LEU A 115 -2.66 19.83 1.28
C LEU A 115 -1.28 20.39 0.91
N THR A 116 -0.96 20.34 -0.38
CA THR A 116 0.23 20.97 -0.98
C THR A 116 -0.18 21.55 -2.33
N HIS A 117 0.81 22.06 -3.07
CA HIS A 117 0.61 22.50 -4.45
C HIS A 117 0.21 21.39 -5.44
N ASP A 118 0.45 20.12 -5.10
CA ASP A 118 0.18 18.95 -5.97
C ASP A 118 -0.51 17.79 -5.25
N ILE A 119 -0.93 17.92 -3.99
CA ILE A 119 -1.67 16.89 -3.26
C ILE A 119 -2.98 17.47 -2.73
N LYS A 120 -4.09 16.80 -3.01
CA LYS A 120 -5.40 17.11 -2.45
C LYS A 120 -5.85 16.02 -1.47
N LEU A 121 -6.42 16.43 -0.34
CA LEU A 121 -7.24 15.57 0.50
C LEU A 121 -8.62 15.44 -0.13
N VAL A 122 -9.12 14.22 -0.29
CA VAL A 122 -10.48 13.94 -0.76
C VAL A 122 -11.18 13.03 0.25
N ARG A 123 -12.31 13.47 0.80
CA ARG A 123 -13.19 12.62 1.63
C ARG A 123 -14.40 12.18 0.83
N ILE A 124 -14.74 10.90 0.97
CA ILE A 124 -15.88 10.26 0.32
C ILE A 124 -16.75 9.63 1.41
N ALA A 125 -18.01 10.08 1.51
CA ALA A 125 -19.02 9.39 2.30
C ALA A 125 -19.66 8.29 1.45
N THR A 126 -19.89 7.12 2.04
CA THR A 126 -20.48 5.96 1.37
C THR A 126 -21.94 5.76 1.77
N GLU A 127 -22.71 5.14 0.88
CA GLU A 127 -24.12 4.83 1.12
C GLU A 127 -24.32 3.81 2.26
N ASP A 128 -23.33 2.95 2.49
CA ASP A 128 -23.29 1.96 3.58
C ASP A 128 -23.08 2.55 4.99
N GLY A 129 -23.06 3.88 5.12
CA GLY A 129 -22.88 4.57 6.39
C GLY A 129 -21.42 4.68 6.85
N PRO A 130 -21.18 5.14 8.09
CA PRO A 130 -19.85 5.57 8.55
C PRO A 130 -18.90 4.44 8.94
N SER A 131 -19.40 3.21 9.14
CA SER A 131 -18.61 2.08 9.64
C SER A 131 -18.22 1.14 8.49
N LEU A 132 -17.23 1.56 7.70
CA LEU A 132 -16.66 0.74 6.64
C LEU A 132 -15.47 -0.04 7.19
N PRO A 133 -15.55 -1.37 7.38
CA PRO A 133 -14.44 -2.14 7.92
C PRO A 133 -13.26 -2.17 6.94
N PHE A 134 -12.09 -1.71 7.39
CA PHE A 134 -10.80 -1.85 6.71
C PHE A 134 -9.67 -1.79 7.74
N ALA A 135 -8.52 -2.38 7.40
CA ALA A 135 -7.31 -2.29 8.20
C ALA A 135 -6.46 -1.07 7.78
N ALA A 136 -5.92 -0.34 8.75
CA ALA A 136 -5.12 0.85 8.50
C ALA A 136 -3.88 0.52 7.65
N GLY A 137 -3.75 1.18 6.50
CA GLY A 137 -2.74 0.90 5.47
C GLY A 137 -3.31 0.28 4.18
N GLN A 138 -4.55 -0.23 4.21
CA GLN A 138 -5.23 -0.69 3.01
C GLN A 138 -5.61 0.47 2.06
N TYR A 139 -5.97 0.12 0.83
CA TYR A 139 -6.37 1.05 -0.22
C TYR A 139 -7.72 0.67 -0.86
N ALA A 140 -8.23 1.56 -1.71
CA ALA A 140 -9.41 1.34 -2.54
C ALA A 140 -9.09 1.65 -4.02
N GLN A 141 -9.76 0.98 -4.96
CA GLN A 141 -9.90 1.51 -6.32
C GLN A 141 -10.98 2.59 -6.29
N VAL A 142 -10.64 3.80 -6.69
CA VAL A 142 -11.57 4.94 -6.70
C VAL A 142 -11.78 5.43 -8.12
N GLY A 143 -13.04 5.47 -8.56
CA GLY A 143 -13.47 6.02 -9.84
C GLY A 143 -14.22 7.33 -9.68
N PHE A 144 -14.03 8.25 -10.62
CA PHE A 144 -14.74 9.53 -10.70
C PHE A 144 -15.21 9.75 -12.13
N ASP A 145 -16.48 10.12 -12.32
CA ASP A 145 -17.02 10.61 -13.60
C ASP A 145 -16.72 9.72 -14.82
N GLY A 146 -16.78 8.39 -14.65
CA GLY A 146 -16.48 7.42 -15.71
C GLY A 146 -15.00 7.32 -16.11
N LEU A 147 -14.11 8.08 -15.49
CA LEU A 147 -12.67 7.99 -15.71
C LEU A 147 -12.12 6.69 -15.14
N PRO A 148 -10.98 6.21 -15.68
CA PRO A 148 -10.32 5.01 -15.17
C PRO A 148 -10.08 5.08 -13.65
N ALA A 149 -10.54 4.07 -12.93
CA ALA A 149 -10.31 3.95 -11.50
C ALA A 149 -8.82 3.84 -11.18
N ARG A 150 -8.42 4.35 -10.02
CA ARG A 150 -7.04 4.32 -9.54
C ARG A 150 -6.98 3.89 -8.09
N SER A 151 -5.89 3.21 -7.72
CA SER A 151 -5.59 2.85 -6.34
C SER A 151 -5.24 4.11 -5.54
N TYR A 152 -5.97 4.36 -4.46
CA TYR A 152 -5.59 5.35 -3.46
C TYR A 152 -5.71 4.74 -2.06
N SER A 153 -4.64 4.85 -1.27
CA SER A 153 -4.62 4.33 0.09
C SER A 153 -5.45 5.19 1.03
N MET A 154 -6.18 4.54 1.94
CA MET A 154 -6.98 5.25 2.94
C MET A 154 -6.09 5.97 3.94
N ALA A 155 -6.39 7.23 4.22
CA ALA A 155 -5.62 8.13 5.08
C ALA A 155 -6.20 8.33 6.49
N ASN A 156 -7.38 7.75 6.75
CA ASN A 156 -8.08 7.83 8.03
C ASN A 156 -8.15 6.48 8.74
N ARG A 157 -8.54 6.51 10.02
CA ARG A 157 -8.81 5.29 10.78
C ARG A 157 -10.20 4.75 10.42
N HIS A 158 -10.38 3.46 10.70
CA HIS A 158 -11.70 2.84 10.73
C HIS A 158 -12.66 3.65 11.63
N GLY A 159 -13.85 3.98 11.11
CA GLY A 159 -14.89 4.66 11.89
C GLY A 159 -14.85 6.20 11.85
N ASP A 160 -13.87 6.83 11.18
CA ASP A 160 -13.77 8.31 11.08
C ASP A 160 -14.79 8.95 10.10
N GLY A 161 -15.90 8.26 9.79
CA GLY A 161 -16.98 8.78 8.96
C GLY A 161 -16.59 9.01 7.50
N GLY A 162 -16.58 7.91 6.72
CA GLY A 162 -16.20 7.87 5.31
C GLY A 162 -14.75 7.44 5.09
N LEU A 163 -14.28 7.56 3.85
CA LEU A 163 -12.90 7.28 3.45
C LEU A 163 -12.20 8.58 3.03
N GLU A 164 -10.96 8.74 3.48
CA GLU A 164 -10.09 9.87 3.18
C GLU A 164 -8.90 9.41 2.33
N PHE A 165 -8.52 10.22 1.35
CA PHE A 165 -7.42 9.92 0.43
C PHE A 165 -6.54 11.16 0.24
N HIS A 166 -5.23 10.98 0.09
CA HIS A 166 -4.32 12.04 -0.35
C HIS A 166 -3.89 11.79 -1.80
N ILE A 167 -4.49 12.53 -2.73
CA ILE A 167 -4.35 12.29 -4.17
C ILE A 167 -3.37 13.30 -4.76
N ARG A 168 -2.22 12.79 -5.20
CA ARG A 168 -1.21 13.59 -5.90
C ARG A 168 -1.60 13.82 -7.36
N ARG A 169 -1.31 15.02 -7.88
CA ARG A 169 -1.38 15.33 -9.31
C ARG A 169 -0.24 14.64 -10.04
N VAL A 170 -0.59 13.86 -11.05
CA VAL A 170 0.36 13.19 -11.93
C VAL A 170 0.31 13.87 -13.30
N GLU A 171 1.47 14.18 -13.87
CA GLU A 171 1.57 14.73 -15.22
C GLU A 171 1.03 13.73 -16.24
N GLY A 172 0.20 14.19 -17.19
CA GLY A 172 -0.51 13.32 -18.13
C GLY A 172 -1.63 12.44 -17.53
N GLY A 173 -1.78 12.39 -16.20
CA GLY A 173 -2.75 11.54 -15.53
C GLY A 173 -4.17 12.08 -15.61
N LEU A 174 -5.06 11.39 -16.36
CA LEU A 174 -6.47 11.77 -16.55
C LEU A 174 -7.23 11.92 -15.22
N THR A 175 -7.22 10.86 -14.40
CA THR A 175 -7.97 10.82 -13.14
C THR A 175 -7.44 11.83 -12.12
N SER A 176 -6.12 11.92 -11.96
CA SER A 176 -5.52 12.90 -11.05
C SER A 176 -5.73 14.33 -11.53
N HIS A 177 -5.73 14.59 -12.83
CA HIS A 177 -6.04 15.91 -13.37
C HIS A 177 -7.49 16.29 -13.07
N HIS A 178 -8.44 15.37 -13.28
CA HIS A 178 -9.85 15.60 -12.93
C HIS A 178 -10.03 15.91 -11.44
N VAL A 179 -9.40 15.13 -10.54
CA VAL A 179 -9.41 15.40 -9.09
C VAL A 179 -8.91 16.81 -8.78
N HIS A 180 -7.88 17.26 -9.48
CA HIS A 180 -7.23 18.55 -9.21
C HIS A 180 -7.91 19.76 -9.85
N SER A 181 -8.68 19.58 -10.92
CA SER A 181 -9.21 20.69 -11.73
C SER A 181 -10.74 20.75 -11.80
N VAL A 182 -11.44 19.63 -11.65
CA VAL A 182 -12.88 19.53 -11.92
C VAL A 182 -13.67 19.05 -10.71
N LEU A 183 -13.12 18.10 -9.95
CA LEU A 183 -13.82 17.45 -8.84
C LEU A 183 -14.24 18.45 -7.75
N LYS A 184 -15.48 18.32 -7.27
CA LYS A 184 -16.09 19.15 -6.23
C LYS A 184 -16.88 18.29 -5.25
N ALA A 185 -17.14 18.83 -4.06
CA ALA A 185 -18.09 18.23 -3.14
C ALA A 185 -19.47 18.06 -3.81
N GLY A 186 -20.14 16.94 -3.53
CA GLY A 186 -21.38 16.51 -4.17
C GLY A 186 -21.18 15.62 -5.40
N ASN A 187 -19.99 15.55 -5.99
CA ASN A 187 -19.71 14.62 -7.07
C ASN A 187 -19.76 13.16 -6.60
N LYS A 188 -20.16 12.27 -7.51
CA LYS A 188 -20.23 10.83 -7.26
C LYS A 188 -18.86 10.17 -7.42
N ALA A 189 -18.64 9.13 -6.63
CA ALA A 189 -17.46 8.28 -6.72
C ALA A 189 -17.88 6.81 -6.62
N THR A 190 -17.13 5.94 -7.29
CA THR A 190 -17.22 4.49 -7.13
C THR A 190 -16.00 3.98 -6.38
N LEU A 191 -16.20 2.98 -5.51
CA LEU A 191 -15.17 2.42 -4.66
C LEU A 191 -15.18 0.90 -4.78
N GLU A 192 -14.00 0.28 -4.88
CA GLU A 192 -13.80 -1.16 -4.63
C GLU A 192 -12.77 -1.30 -3.50
N TYR A 193 -13.20 -1.82 -2.35
CA TYR A 193 -12.43 -1.79 -1.10
C TYR A 193 -12.88 -2.91 -0.13
N PRO A 194 -12.11 -3.23 0.92
CA PRO A 194 -10.73 -2.83 1.11
C PRO A 194 -9.78 -3.72 0.30
N MET A 195 -8.65 -3.17 -0.10
CA MET A 195 -7.62 -3.88 -0.87
C MET A 195 -6.24 -3.69 -0.25
N GLY A 196 -5.31 -4.59 -0.58
CA GLY A 196 -3.92 -4.52 -0.14
C GLY A 196 -3.63 -5.27 1.16
N SER A 197 -2.37 -5.67 1.30
CA SER A 197 -1.85 -6.49 2.42
C SER A 197 -0.88 -5.73 3.33
N SER A 198 -0.54 -4.49 2.99
CA SER A 198 0.34 -3.61 3.76
C SER A 198 -0.48 -2.82 4.78
N TYR A 199 -0.82 -3.46 5.89
CA TYR A 199 -1.65 -2.87 6.94
C TYR A 199 -1.08 -3.15 8.33
N LEU A 200 -1.45 -2.31 9.31
CA LEU A 200 -0.99 -2.42 10.68
C LEU A 200 -1.25 -3.81 11.27
N ARG A 201 -0.18 -4.47 11.71
CA ARG A 201 -0.20 -5.71 12.50
C ARG A 201 -0.45 -5.38 13.96
N GLN A 202 -1.71 -5.36 14.38
CA GLN A 202 -2.15 -4.79 15.67
C GLN A 202 -1.65 -5.57 16.90
N HIS A 203 -1.34 -6.86 16.74
CA HIS A 203 -0.80 -7.71 17.81
C HIS A 203 0.72 -7.63 17.96
N HIS A 204 1.40 -6.88 17.09
CA HIS A 204 2.84 -6.67 17.21
C HIS A 204 3.18 -5.86 18.46
N SER A 205 4.18 -6.32 19.21
CA SER A 205 4.65 -5.68 20.45
C SER A 205 6.06 -5.10 20.34
N GLY A 206 6.77 -5.34 19.24
CA GLY A 206 8.07 -4.72 18.97
C GLY A 206 7.94 -3.31 18.37
N PRO A 207 9.06 -2.60 18.15
CA PRO A 207 9.04 -1.26 17.58
C PRO A 207 8.51 -1.22 16.15
N ILE A 208 8.00 -0.05 15.76
CA ILE A 208 7.42 0.21 14.44
C ILE A 208 8.23 1.30 13.73
N LEU A 209 8.62 1.03 12.50
CA LEU A 209 9.22 1.99 11.59
C LEU A 209 8.21 2.33 10.47
N CYS A 210 7.92 3.60 10.27
CA CYS A 210 7.12 4.10 9.17
C CYS A 210 7.98 5.01 8.29
N ILE A 211 8.02 4.73 6.98
CA ILE A 211 8.73 5.54 5.99
C ILE A 211 7.73 5.97 4.92
N ALA A 212 7.47 7.27 4.81
CA ALA A 212 6.55 7.85 3.86
C ALA A 212 7.27 8.74 2.83
N GLY A 213 6.86 8.66 1.57
CA GLY A 213 7.30 9.56 0.50
C GLY A 213 6.14 10.22 -0.23
N GLY A 214 6.11 11.55 -0.26
CA GLY A 214 5.02 12.31 -0.92
C GLY A 214 3.63 11.91 -0.40
N SER A 215 2.71 11.53 -1.29
CA SER A 215 1.36 11.07 -0.90
C SER A 215 1.36 9.73 -0.16
N GLY A 216 2.49 9.01 -0.08
CA GLY A 216 2.67 7.82 0.77
C GLY A 216 2.47 8.10 2.26
N LEU A 217 2.39 9.37 2.68
CA LEU A 217 1.98 9.73 4.04
C LEU A 217 0.50 9.38 4.31
N ALA A 218 -0.36 9.20 3.31
CA ALA A 218 -1.75 8.75 3.50
C ALA A 218 -1.87 7.42 4.28
N PRO A 219 -1.41 6.26 3.77
CA PRO A 219 -1.56 5.00 4.50
C PRO A 219 -0.79 5.02 5.82
N VAL A 220 0.33 5.74 5.86
CA VAL A 220 1.15 5.87 7.06
C VAL A 220 0.44 6.68 8.17
N LYS A 221 -0.30 7.73 7.81
CA LYS A 221 -1.18 8.44 8.74
C LYS A 221 -2.20 7.50 9.35
N ALA A 222 -2.91 6.73 8.52
CA ALA A 222 -3.89 5.75 9.00
C ALA A 222 -3.24 4.75 9.96
N ILE A 223 -2.07 4.21 9.63
CA ILE A 223 -1.32 3.25 10.48
C ILE A 223 -0.94 3.87 11.83
N VAL A 224 -0.31 5.05 11.83
CA VAL A 224 0.17 5.71 13.05
C VAL A 224 -1.00 6.10 13.96
N GLU A 225 -2.02 6.78 13.41
CA GLU A 225 -3.19 7.19 14.20
C GLU A 225 -3.95 5.98 14.75
N THR A 226 -4.05 4.90 13.97
CA THR A 226 -4.69 3.65 14.42
C THR A 226 -3.88 3.00 15.53
N ALA A 227 -2.56 2.90 15.40
CA ALA A 227 -1.68 2.33 16.42
C ALA A 227 -1.79 3.08 17.76
N LEU A 228 -1.77 4.42 17.70
CA LEU A 228 -1.93 5.27 18.89
C LEU A 228 -3.32 5.13 19.52
N ALA A 229 -4.38 5.09 18.70
CA ALA A 229 -5.75 4.91 19.17
C ALA A 229 -6.00 3.54 19.81
N HIS A 230 -5.32 2.49 19.34
CA HIS A 230 -5.34 1.16 19.95
C HIS A 230 -4.47 1.08 21.23
N GLY A 231 -3.80 2.17 21.60
CA GLY A 231 -3.00 2.24 22.82
C GLY A 231 -1.67 1.48 22.73
N MET A 232 -1.18 1.19 21.53
CA MET A 232 0.12 0.55 21.32
C MET A 232 1.23 1.36 22.01
N LYS A 233 2.09 0.68 22.77
CA LYS A 233 3.07 1.31 23.70
C LYS A 233 4.50 1.27 23.20
N GLN A 234 4.80 0.39 22.26
CA GLN A 234 6.10 0.32 21.61
C GLN A 234 6.49 1.64 20.93
N PRO A 235 7.78 1.88 20.70
CA PRO A 235 8.23 3.00 19.89
C PRO A 235 7.68 2.96 18.46
N ILE A 236 7.25 4.11 17.96
CA ILE A 236 6.80 4.34 16.59
C ILE A 236 7.68 5.45 16.00
N HIS A 237 8.42 5.14 14.95
CA HIS A 237 9.31 6.07 14.27
C HIS A 237 8.75 6.41 12.90
N LEU A 238 8.31 7.64 12.70
CA LEU A 238 7.82 8.13 11.41
C LEU A 238 8.86 9.01 10.73
N TYR A 239 9.38 8.56 9.59
CA TYR A 239 10.22 9.34 8.70
C TYR A 239 9.42 9.75 7.46
N PHE A 240 9.40 11.05 7.16
CA PHE A 240 8.67 11.60 6.02
C PHE A 240 9.64 12.28 5.05
N GLY A 241 9.92 11.60 3.95
CA GLY A 241 10.82 12.04 2.88
C GLY A 241 10.08 12.82 1.81
N ILE A 242 10.49 14.07 1.59
CA ILE A 242 9.99 14.89 0.49
C ILE A 242 11.13 15.72 -0.13
N ARG A 243 10.86 16.39 -1.26
CA ARG A 243 11.89 17.15 -1.98
C ARG A 243 12.23 18.46 -1.28
N SER A 244 11.21 19.25 -0.99
CA SER A 244 11.33 20.62 -0.51
C SER A 244 10.21 21.06 0.43
N GLU A 245 10.35 22.20 1.10
CA GLU A 245 9.37 22.66 2.11
C GLU A 245 7.93 22.81 1.56
N ARG A 246 7.75 23.14 0.28
CA ARG A 246 6.43 23.20 -0.40
C ARG A 246 5.72 21.86 -0.57
N ASP A 247 6.42 20.76 -0.31
CA ASP A 247 5.90 19.39 -0.36
C ASP A 247 5.49 18.88 1.03
N LEU A 248 5.81 19.63 2.08
CA LEU A 248 5.43 19.29 3.45
C LEU A 248 3.94 19.51 3.65
N TYR A 249 3.29 18.53 4.28
CA TYR A 249 1.93 18.64 4.78
C TYR A 249 1.77 17.77 6.03
N LEU A 250 0.77 18.08 6.86
CA LEU A 250 0.50 17.42 8.15
C LEU A 250 1.68 17.46 9.16
N VAL A 251 2.67 18.33 8.96
CA VAL A 251 3.82 18.44 9.87
C VAL A 251 3.36 18.83 11.28
N GLU A 252 2.53 19.87 11.41
CA GLU A 252 1.98 20.30 12.69
C GLU A 252 1.12 19.22 13.36
N HIS A 253 0.36 18.47 12.57
CA HIS A 253 -0.47 17.37 13.05
C HIS A 253 0.40 16.28 13.70
N PHE A 254 1.43 15.78 13.02
CA PHE A 254 2.31 14.75 13.58
C PHE A 254 3.20 15.27 14.71
N GLN A 255 3.65 16.52 14.65
CA GLN A 255 4.36 17.16 15.77
C GLN A 255 3.46 17.27 17.01
N THR A 256 2.18 17.55 16.82
CA THR A 256 1.20 17.57 17.91
C THR A 256 1.00 16.16 18.48
N LEU A 257 0.79 15.15 17.63
CA LEU A 257 0.69 13.77 18.08
C LEU A 257 1.93 13.31 18.87
N ALA A 258 3.14 13.65 18.41
CA ALA A 258 4.39 13.31 19.11
C ALA A 258 4.53 14.01 20.48
N LYS A 259 3.89 15.18 20.69
CA LYS A 259 3.83 15.82 22.01
C LYS A 259 2.88 15.07 22.96
N TRP A 260 1.77 14.55 22.45
CA TRP A 260 0.78 13.80 23.25
C TRP A 260 1.17 12.34 23.49
N HIS A 261 1.96 11.75 22.59
CA HIS A 261 2.37 10.36 22.64
C HIS A 261 3.90 10.27 22.64
N SER A 262 4.47 10.07 23.83
CA SER A 262 5.92 9.96 24.04
C SER A 262 6.57 8.79 23.30
N ASN A 263 5.79 7.80 22.86
CA ASN A 263 6.26 6.69 22.04
C ASN A 263 6.23 6.96 20.54
N LEU A 264 5.79 8.15 20.07
CA LEU A 264 5.87 8.55 18.67
C LEU A 264 7.00 9.56 18.44
N SER A 265 7.86 9.29 17.46
CA SER A 265 8.79 10.27 16.90
C SER A 265 8.45 10.56 15.44
N PHE A 266 8.57 11.84 15.05
CA PHE A 266 8.29 12.29 13.69
C PHE A 266 9.45 13.10 13.14
N THR A 267 9.98 12.67 11.99
CA THR A 267 11.18 13.23 11.37
C THR A 267 10.95 13.54 9.89
N PRO A 268 10.64 14.81 9.54
CA PRO A 268 10.66 15.28 8.16
C PRO A 268 12.09 15.33 7.62
N VAL A 269 12.27 14.88 6.37
CA VAL A 269 13.55 14.85 5.66
C VAL A 269 13.39 15.46 4.27
N LEU A 270 14.17 16.50 3.95
CA LEU A 270 14.16 17.18 2.65
C LEU A 270 15.36 16.74 1.80
N SER A 271 15.11 16.24 0.59
CA SER A 271 16.17 15.72 -0.28
C SER A 271 16.83 16.75 -1.20
N GLU A 272 16.13 17.84 -1.55
CA GLU A 272 16.58 18.80 -2.57
C GLU A 272 16.84 20.21 -2.02
N THR A 273 16.32 20.55 -0.84
CA THR A 273 16.49 21.87 -0.23
C THR A 273 17.19 21.83 1.11
N GLN A 274 18.01 22.85 1.38
CA GLN A 274 18.53 23.11 2.72
C GLN A 274 17.37 23.49 3.65
N SER A 275 17.45 23.09 4.92
CA SER A 275 16.53 23.54 5.97
C SER A 275 17.25 23.69 7.29
N ARG A 276 16.79 24.64 8.09
CA ARG A 276 17.24 24.83 9.48
C ARG A 276 16.41 24.01 10.47
N TYR A 277 15.21 23.58 10.07
CA TYR A 277 14.22 22.97 10.94
C TYR A 277 14.03 21.47 10.67
N HIS A 278 14.40 21.02 9.49
CA HIS A 278 14.19 19.64 9.04
C HIS A 278 15.51 18.96 8.68
N ARG A 279 15.52 17.63 8.72
CA ARG A 279 16.69 16.86 8.29
C ARG A 279 16.89 17.02 6.78
N ILE A 280 18.13 16.90 6.33
CA ILE A 280 18.51 17.02 4.93
C ILE A 280 19.09 15.69 4.45
N GLY A 281 18.78 15.33 3.20
CA GLY A 281 19.28 14.12 2.53
C GLY A 281 18.14 13.18 2.13
N LEU A 282 18.48 11.94 1.78
CA LEU A 282 17.48 10.93 1.51
C LEU A 282 16.85 10.43 2.82
N VAL A 283 15.55 10.15 2.81
CA VAL A 283 14.84 9.64 4.00
C VAL A 283 15.43 8.34 4.52
N THR A 284 15.88 7.46 3.61
CA THR A 284 16.56 6.22 3.95
C THR A 284 17.86 6.52 4.70
N GLN A 285 18.70 7.43 4.20
CA GLN A 285 19.94 7.84 4.90
C GLN A 285 19.68 8.40 6.31
N ALA A 286 18.54 9.03 6.57
CA ALA A 286 18.16 9.46 7.91
C ALA A 286 17.84 8.25 8.81
N VAL A 287 17.02 7.32 8.34
CA VAL A 287 16.75 6.03 9.01
C VAL A 287 18.04 5.29 9.30
N GLU A 288 18.93 5.23 8.32
CA GLU A 288 20.20 4.52 8.39
C GLU A 288 21.16 5.02 9.46
N LYS A 289 21.14 6.33 9.72
CA LYS A 289 21.96 7.00 10.75
C LYS A 289 21.37 6.84 12.14
N ASP A 290 20.04 6.83 12.24
CA ASP A 290 19.34 6.85 13.51
C ASP A 290 19.09 5.44 14.07
N LEU A 291 18.85 4.46 13.20
CA LEU A 291 18.45 3.10 13.56
C LEU A 291 19.49 2.10 13.03
N LEU A 292 20.14 1.38 13.95
CA LEU A 292 21.26 0.47 13.63
C LEU A 292 20.86 -1.01 13.60
N ASP A 293 19.81 -1.38 14.33
CA ASP A 293 19.30 -2.74 14.45
C ASP A 293 17.77 -2.73 14.37
N LEU A 294 17.24 -3.53 13.45
CA LEU A 294 15.82 -3.66 13.16
C LEU A 294 15.30 -5.08 13.41
N ASP A 295 16.05 -5.93 14.14
CA ASP A 295 15.53 -7.24 14.55
C ASP A 295 14.32 -7.10 15.49
N GLY A 296 13.25 -7.86 15.20
CA GLY A 296 11.97 -7.77 15.91
C GLY A 296 11.15 -6.50 15.62
N TRP A 297 11.55 -5.67 14.65
CA TRP A 297 10.75 -4.51 14.22
C TRP A 297 9.71 -4.91 13.18
N LYS A 298 8.71 -4.05 12.96
CA LYS A 298 7.90 -4.05 11.74
C LYS A 298 8.04 -2.72 11.02
N ALA A 299 8.23 -2.78 9.70
CA ALA A 299 8.34 -1.58 8.88
C ALA A 299 7.11 -1.42 7.97
N TYR A 300 6.60 -0.21 7.87
CA TYR A 300 5.55 0.19 6.93
C TYR A 300 6.09 1.28 6.02
N VAL A 301 6.22 0.98 4.73
CA VAL A 301 6.87 1.84 3.75
C VAL A 301 5.89 2.18 2.64
N ALA A 302 5.64 3.47 2.37
CA ALA A 302 4.73 3.86 1.32
C ALA A 302 5.22 5.10 0.55
N GLY A 303 5.12 5.06 -0.78
CA GLY A 303 5.54 6.18 -1.63
C GLY A 303 6.10 5.75 -2.98
N PRO A 304 6.97 6.57 -3.60
CA PRO A 304 7.52 6.29 -4.92
C PRO A 304 8.34 4.98 -4.96
N PRO A 305 8.30 4.20 -6.05
CA PRO A 305 8.94 2.89 -6.11
C PRO A 305 10.43 2.91 -5.77
N ALA A 306 11.18 3.89 -6.30
CA ALA A 306 12.62 4.02 -6.02
C ALA A 306 12.91 4.26 -4.52
N MET A 307 12.03 4.98 -3.82
CA MET A 307 12.17 5.17 -2.37
C MET A 307 11.83 3.90 -1.60
N VAL A 308 10.80 3.17 -2.03
CA VAL A 308 10.42 1.89 -1.42
C VAL A 308 11.54 0.87 -1.58
N ASP A 309 12.07 0.71 -2.79
CA ASP A 309 13.18 -0.21 -3.08
C ASP A 309 14.42 0.13 -2.22
N ALA A 310 14.78 1.42 -2.12
CA ALA A 310 15.90 1.85 -1.27
C ALA A 310 15.64 1.64 0.24
N ALA A 311 14.40 1.81 0.70
CA ALA A 311 14.04 1.55 2.09
C ALA A 311 14.08 0.05 2.43
N MET A 312 13.71 -0.82 1.48
CA MET A 312 13.84 -2.26 1.64
C MET A 312 15.30 -2.66 1.80
N GLU A 313 16.18 -2.20 0.92
CA GLU A 313 17.62 -2.45 1.02
C GLU A 313 18.18 -1.96 2.36
N ALA A 314 17.92 -0.70 2.72
CA ALA A 314 18.43 -0.09 3.95
C ALA A 314 17.96 -0.81 5.23
N THR A 315 16.70 -1.29 5.25
CA THR A 315 16.15 -1.95 6.43
C THR A 315 16.58 -3.42 6.54
N PHE A 316 16.65 -4.15 5.43
CA PHE A 316 17.15 -5.53 5.43
C PHE A 316 18.63 -5.61 5.80
N ALA A 317 19.45 -4.65 5.35
CA ALA A 317 20.85 -4.55 5.76
C ALA A 317 21.04 -4.37 7.28
N ARG A 318 19.97 -4.04 8.02
CA ARG A 318 19.95 -3.82 9.48
C ARG A 318 19.19 -4.90 10.24
N GLY A 319 18.93 -6.05 9.61
CA GLY A 319 18.33 -7.20 10.28
C GLY A 319 16.80 -7.24 10.27
N LEU A 320 16.12 -6.31 9.61
CA LEU A 320 14.67 -6.43 9.44
C LEU A 320 14.35 -7.70 8.63
N ARG A 321 13.50 -8.57 9.17
CA ARG A 321 13.07 -9.79 8.48
C ARG A 321 12.16 -9.43 7.30
N LYS A 322 12.31 -10.12 6.17
CA LYS A 322 11.50 -9.89 4.95
C LYS A 322 9.98 -9.90 5.23
N ALA A 323 9.53 -10.80 6.11
CA ALA A 323 8.11 -10.93 6.49
C ALA A 323 7.57 -9.76 7.34
N ASP A 324 8.45 -8.96 7.93
CA ASP A 324 8.11 -7.81 8.79
C ASP A 324 8.15 -6.47 8.05
N LEU A 325 8.49 -6.49 6.76
CA LEU A 325 8.39 -5.31 5.90
C LEU A 325 7.07 -5.33 5.12
N HIS A 326 6.28 -4.28 5.29
CA HIS A 326 5.00 -4.06 4.65
C HIS A 326 5.10 -2.82 3.77
N ALA A 327 5.04 -3.02 2.45
CA ALA A 327 5.28 -1.96 1.49
C ALA A 327 4.08 -1.68 0.58
N ASP A 328 3.83 -0.40 0.32
CA ASP A 328 2.85 0.11 -0.63
C ASP A 328 3.51 1.09 -1.63
N ALA A 329 3.94 0.55 -2.76
CA ALA A 329 4.63 1.31 -3.81
C ALA A 329 3.62 1.96 -4.78
N PHE A 330 3.73 3.27 -4.95
CA PHE A 330 2.79 4.06 -5.76
C PHE A 330 3.30 4.20 -7.19
N PHE A 331 2.69 3.47 -8.11
CA PHE A 331 3.02 3.54 -9.53
C PHE A 331 2.21 4.61 -10.22
N THR A 332 2.90 5.49 -10.93
CA THR A 332 2.31 6.23 -12.04
C THR A 332 2.31 5.28 -13.24
N PRO A 333 1.14 4.86 -13.77
CA PRO A 333 1.10 4.15 -15.05
C PRO A 333 1.72 5.04 -16.13
N GLU A 334 2.53 4.44 -17.00
CA GLU A 334 2.96 5.06 -18.26
C GLU A 334 1.76 5.38 -19.16
#